data_AF-A0A363T7T8-F1
#
_entry.id   AF-A0A363T7T8-F1
#
_cell.length_a   1.000
_cell.length_b   1.000
_cell.length_c   1.000
_cell.angle_alpha   90.00
_cell.angle_beta   90.00
_cell.angle_gamma   90.00
#
_symmetry.space_group_name_H-M   'P 1'
#
loop_
_entity.id
_entity.type
_entity.pdbx_description
1 polymer ?
#
loop_
_entity_poly.entity_id
_entity_poly.type
_entity_poly.pdbx_seq_one_letter_code
_entity_poly.pdbx_strand_id
1 'polypeptide(L)'
;MNQTEYSVAPVLRDKLNFQLTIFVIVRTVFNTFYRMIYPFLSVFAKGFGVDLRTMSYAISARSLMGLISPILASVADSRGRKAGMLIGTIIFTATICLLVFWPTFIAFFISLSLGMIGYLIFVPSMQAYLGDRVPYEKRGRVLGITE
;
A
#
# COMPACT_ATOMS: atom_id res chain seq x y z
N MET A 1 -28.28 -6.25 33.65
CA MET A 1 -28.20 -5.60 32.32
C MET A 1 -27.20 -6.41 31.52
N ASN A 2 -27.71 -7.21 30.57
CA ASN A 2 -27.15 -8.51 30.18
C ASN A 2 -25.88 -8.44 29.33
N GLN A 3 -24.97 -9.35 29.70
CA GLN A 3 -23.86 -9.88 28.92
C GLN A 3 -24.42 -10.57 27.66
N THR A 4 -24.46 -9.88 26.53
CA THR A 4 -24.37 -10.52 25.21
C THR A 4 -22.95 -10.34 24.73
N GLU A 5 -22.06 -11.18 25.27
CA GLU A 5 -20.84 -11.55 24.58
C GLU A 5 -21.21 -12.06 23.20
N TYR A 6 -21.00 -11.22 22.19
CA TYR A 6 -20.79 -11.67 20.84
C TYR A 6 -19.51 -12.53 20.85
N SER A 7 -19.69 -13.81 21.21
CA SER A 7 -18.72 -14.87 20.99
C SER A 7 -18.58 -15.01 19.48
N VAL A 8 -17.73 -14.17 18.90
CA VAL A 8 -17.19 -14.37 17.56
C VAL A 8 -16.50 -15.72 17.65
N ALA A 9 -17.13 -16.76 17.08
CA ALA A 9 -16.68 -18.14 17.17
C ALA A 9 -15.16 -18.19 16.98
N PRO A 10 -14.40 -18.95 17.80
CA PRO A 10 -12.94 -18.88 17.85
C PRO A 10 -12.28 -18.95 16.47
N VAL A 11 -12.85 -19.76 15.56
CA VAL A 11 -12.44 -19.88 14.15
C VAL A 11 -12.48 -18.55 13.37
N LEU A 12 -13.47 -17.69 13.62
CA LEU A 12 -13.59 -16.37 12.99
C LEU A 12 -12.55 -15.38 13.55
N ARG A 13 -12.21 -15.47 14.84
CA ARG A 13 -11.12 -14.69 15.44
C ARG A 13 -9.76 -15.07 14.88
N ASP A 14 -9.48 -16.37 14.74
CA ASP A 14 -8.18 -16.84 14.22
C ASP A 14 -7.98 -16.46 12.76
N LYS A 15 -9.03 -16.58 11.93
CA LYS A 15 -9.01 -16.12 10.54
C LYS A 15 -8.78 -14.61 10.42
N LEU A 16 -9.36 -13.81 11.31
CA LEU A 16 -9.15 -12.36 11.31
C LEU A 16 -7.73 -12.00 11.74
N ASN A 17 -7.24 -12.60 12.83
CA ASN A 17 -5.87 -12.35 13.31
C ASN A 17 -4.82 -12.70 12.24
N PHE A 18 -5.00 -13.83 11.54
CA PHE A 18 -4.14 -14.20 10.42
C PHE A 18 -4.19 -13.17 9.28
N GLN A 19 -5.38 -12.69 8.90
CA GLN A 19 -5.53 -11.63 7.90
C GLN A 19 -4.84 -10.33 8.33
N LEU A 20 -4.96 -9.95 9.60
CA LEU A 20 -4.29 -8.77 10.15
C LEU A 20 -2.77 -8.90 10.07
N THR A 21 -2.22 -10.05 10.45
CA THR A 21 -0.78 -10.31 10.32
C THR A 21 -0.31 -10.18 8.87
N ILE A 22 -1.05 -10.74 7.91
CA ILE A 22 -0.74 -10.59 6.48
C ILE A 22 -0.78 -9.11 6.07
N PHE A 23 -1.83 -8.38 6.45
CA PHE A 23 -1.97 -6.97 6.09
C PHE A 23 -0.85 -6.11 6.67
N VAL A 24 -0.42 -6.36 7.91
CA VAL A 24 0.73 -5.70 8.52
C VAL A 24 1.98 -5.95 7.69
N ILE A 25 2.29 -7.20 7.35
CA ILE A 25 3.47 -7.55 6.55
C ILE A 25 3.43 -6.84 5.19
N VAL A 26 2.31 -6.93 4.48
CA VAL A 26 2.15 -6.28 3.17
C VAL A 26 2.30 -4.76 3.31
N ARG A 27 1.67 -4.15 4.32
CA ARG A 27 1.80 -2.72 4.61
C ARG A 27 3.22 -2.31 4.91
N THR A 28 3.98 -3.11 5.66
CA THR A 28 5.40 -2.85 5.93
C THR A 28 6.21 -2.83 4.64
N VAL A 29 5.96 -3.75 3.70
CA VAL A 29 6.65 -3.78 2.39
C VAL A 29 6.30 -2.52 1.58
N PHE A 30 5.00 -2.20 1.46
CA PHE A 30 4.54 -1.02 0.72
C PHE A 30 5.06 0.29 1.33
N ASN A 31 5.02 0.42 2.66
CA ASN A 31 5.54 1.57 3.39
C ASN A 31 7.05 1.70 3.23
N THR A 32 7.79 0.59 3.30
CA THR A 32 9.24 0.60 3.09
C THR A 32 9.56 1.13 1.70
N PHE A 33 8.95 0.60 0.64
CA PHE A 33 9.15 1.09 -0.71
C PHE A 33 8.83 2.59 -0.85
N TYR A 34 7.74 3.05 -0.24
CA TYR A 34 7.33 4.45 -0.32
C TYR A 34 8.24 5.39 0.46
N ARG A 35 8.58 5.03 1.71
CA ARG A 35 9.24 5.92 2.67
C ARG A 35 10.76 5.87 2.59
N MET A 36 11.35 4.76 2.15
CA MET A 36 12.81 4.58 2.12
C MET A 36 13.51 5.57 1.18
N ILE A 37 12.83 6.10 0.17
CA ILE A 37 13.46 7.04 -0.76
C ILE A 37 13.89 8.36 -0.10
N TYR A 38 13.19 8.83 0.94
CA TYR A 38 13.50 10.09 1.60
C TYR A 38 14.82 10.07 2.38
N PRO A 39 15.04 9.13 3.34
CA PRO A 39 16.29 9.08 4.08
C PRO A 39 17.49 8.67 3.21
N PHE A 40 17.28 7.91 2.12
CA PHE A 40 18.35 7.41 1.26
C PHE A 40 18.44 8.12 -0.08
N LEU A 41 17.85 9.32 -0.21
CA LEU A 41 17.75 10.05 -1.47
C LEU A 41 19.11 10.25 -2.15
N SER A 42 20.10 10.67 -1.37
CA SER A 42 21.47 10.91 -1.83
C SER A 42 22.17 9.62 -2.24
N VAL A 43 21.89 8.50 -1.56
CA VAL A 43 22.43 7.18 -1.89
C VAL A 43 21.87 6.69 -3.21
N PHE A 44 20.55 6.82 -3.43
CA PHE A 44 19.93 6.49 -4.71
C PHE A 44 20.46 7.35 -5.85
N ALA A 45 20.58 8.67 -5.64
CA ALA A 45 21.10 9.59 -6.66
C ALA A 45 22.50 9.16 -7.11
N LYS A 46 23.41 8.89 -6.14
CA LYS A 46 24.75 8.38 -6.43
C LYS A 46 24.73 7.00 -7.10
N GLY A 47 23.89 6.08 -6.63
CA GLY A 47 23.78 4.72 -7.17
C GLY A 47 23.32 4.69 -8.64
N PHE A 48 22.47 5.63 -9.04
CA PHE A 48 22.04 5.80 -10.43
C PHE A 48 22.93 6.75 -11.25
N GLY A 49 23.95 7.37 -10.63
CA GLY A 49 24.81 8.34 -11.30
C GLY A 49 24.12 9.65 -11.70
N VAL A 50 23.01 10.01 -11.03
CA VAL A 50 22.23 11.22 -11.31
C VAL A 50 22.41 12.26 -10.21
N ASP A 51 22.15 13.53 -10.53
CA ASP A 51 22.19 14.60 -9.53
C ASP A 51 20.92 14.61 -8.66
N LEU A 52 21.00 15.30 -7.52
CA LEU A 52 19.89 15.36 -6.55
C LEU A 52 18.65 16.06 -7.13
N ARG A 53 18.82 17.00 -8.06
CA ARG A 53 17.67 17.67 -8.71
C ARG A 53 16.89 16.71 -9.59
N THR A 54 17.57 15.90 -10.40
CA THR A 54 16.93 14.87 -11.22
C THR A 54 16.15 13.86 -10.37
N MET A 55 16.72 13.44 -9.24
CA MET A 55 16.02 12.56 -8.29
C MET A 55 14.82 13.25 -7.64
N SER A 56 14.93 14.54 -7.33
CA SER A 56 13.82 15.33 -6.78
C SER A 56 12.67 15.45 -7.77
N TYR A 57 12.96 15.62 -9.08
CA TYR A 57 11.93 15.60 -10.11
C TYR A 57 11.18 14.27 -10.18
N ALA A 58 11.86 13.14 -9.98
CA ALA A 58 11.22 11.82 -9.93
C ALA A 58 10.21 11.71 -8.77
N ILE A 59 10.56 12.22 -7.59
CA ILE A 59 9.67 12.23 -6.42
C ILE A 59 8.49 13.18 -6.62
N SER A 60 8.73 14.35 -7.20
CA SER A 60 7.67 15.30 -7.55
C SER A 60 6.68 14.68 -8.53
N ALA A 61 7.17 14.05 -9.60
CA ALA A 61 6.32 13.35 -10.57
C ALA A 61 5.53 12.21 -9.95
N ARG A 62 6.17 11.40 -9.08
CA ARG A 62 5.48 10.38 -8.27
C ARG A 62 4.33 10.99 -7.47
N SER A 63 4.54 12.15 -6.85
CA SER A 63 3.55 12.80 -5.99
C SER A 63 2.32 13.28 -6.78
N LEU A 64 2.49 13.63 -8.06
CA LEU A 64 1.38 13.95 -8.96
C LEU A 64 0.42 12.76 -9.17
N MET A 65 0.87 11.52 -8.95
CA MET A 65 -0.03 10.36 -8.99
C MET A 65 -1.11 10.42 -7.90
N GLY A 66 -0.91 11.22 -6.85
CA GLY A 66 -1.95 11.50 -5.86
C GLY A 66 -3.18 12.22 -6.44
N LEU A 67 -3.01 13.01 -7.51
CA LEU A 67 -4.10 13.75 -8.16
C LEU A 67 -5.16 12.82 -8.79
N ILE A 68 -4.72 11.65 -9.26
CA ILE A 68 -5.63 10.63 -9.81
C ILE A 68 -6.20 9.70 -8.73
N SER A 69 -5.83 9.87 -7.45
CA SER A 69 -6.28 8.99 -6.36
C SER A 69 -7.80 8.86 -6.21
N PRO A 70 -8.65 9.89 -6.41
CA PRO A 70 -10.11 9.72 -6.31
C PRO A 70 -10.66 8.79 -7.40
N ILE A 71 -10.08 8.87 -8.60
CA ILE A 71 -10.43 7.99 -9.72
C ILE A 71 -10.01 6.56 -9.40
N LEU A 72 -8.78 6.38 -8.90
CA LEU A 72 -8.28 5.08 -8.48
C LEU A 72 -9.10 4.46 -7.35
N ALA A 73 -9.56 5.27 -6.38
CA ALA A 73 -10.43 4.83 -5.30
C ALA A 73 -11.80 4.37 -5.83
N SER A 74 -12.40 5.12 -6.75
CA SER A 74 -13.66 4.73 -7.41
C SER A 74 -13.52 3.41 -8.18
N VAL A 75 -12.43 3.25 -8.94
CA VAL A 75 -12.14 2.00 -9.65
C VAL A 75 -11.96 0.84 -8.67
N ALA A 76 -11.23 1.05 -7.57
CA ALA A 76 -11.00 0.03 -6.55
C ALA A 76 -12.31 -0.43 -5.88
N ASP A 77 -13.24 0.49 -5.66
CA ASP A 77 -14.51 0.20 -5.00
C ASP A 77 -15.52 -0.47 -5.94
N SER A 78 -15.46 -0.20 -7.24
CA SER A 78 -16.42 -0.71 -8.23
C SER A 78 -16.46 -2.24 -8.39
N ARG A 79 -15.36 -2.94 -8.08
CA ARG A 79 -15.24 -4.41 -8.24
C ARG A 79 -15.11 -5.16 -6.90
N GLY A 80 -15.40 -4.46 -5.80
CA GLY A 80 -15.31 -4.98 -4.44
C GLY A 80 -13.90 -4.91 -3.84
N ARG A 81 -13.84 -4.92 -2.51
CA ARG A 81 -12.62 -4.61 -1.73
C ARG A 81 -11.43 -5.51 -2.07
N LYS A 82 -11.67 -6.81 -2.31
CA LYS A 82 -10.61 -7.77 -2.64
C LYS A 82 -9.99 -7.53 -4.01
N ALA A 83 -10.78 -7.07 -4.99
CA ALA A 83 -10.27 -6.76 -6.32
C ALA A 83 -9.32 -5.57 -6.28
N GLY A 84 -9.68 -4.51 -5.53
CA GLY A 84 -8.78 -3.37 -5.31
C GLY A 84 -7.45 -3.78 -4.67
N MET A 85 -7.49 -4.56 -3.59
CA MET A 85 -6.26 -5.08 -2.97
C MET A 85 -5.40 -5.92 -3.94
N LEU A 86 -6.03 -6.78 -4.74
CA LEU A 86 -5.31 -7.62 -5.70
C LEU A 86 -4.66 -6.79 -6.82
N ILE A 87 -5.42 -5.85 -7.42
CA ILE A 87 -4.92 -4.96 -8.47
C ILE A 87 -3.75 -4.13 -7.94
N GLY A 88 -3.89 -3.52 -6.76
CA GLY A 88 -2.81 -2.73 -6.16
C GLY A 88 -1.55 -3.56 -5.92
N THR A 89 -1.71 -4.81 -5.46
CA THR A 89 -0.59 -5.75 -5.24
C THR A 89 0.08 -6.19 -6.54
N ILE A 90 -0.70 -6.47 -7.60
CA ILE A 90 -0.18 -6.85 -8.91
C ILE A 90 0.61 -5.70 -9.52
N ILE A 91 0.05 -4.48 -9.53
CA ILE A 91 0.73 -3.29 -10.05
C ILE A 91 2.05 -3.07 -9.29
N PHE A 92 2.00 -3.11 -7.95
CA PHE A 92 3.20 -2.95 -7.13
C PHE A 92 4.25 -4.02 -7.46
N THR A 93 3.87 -5.29 -7.47
CA THR A 93 4.79 -6.40 -7.76
C THR A 93 5.41 -6.27 -9.14
N ALA A 94 4.61 -5.95 -10.16
CA ALA A 94 5.10 -5.75 -11.53
C ALA A 94 6.15 -4.63 -11.61
N THR A 95 5.96 -3.53 -10.86
CA THR A 95 6.94 -2.43 -10.82
C THR A 95 8.24 -2.82 -10.13
N ILE A 96 8.18 -3.58 -9.03
CA ILE A 96 9.39 -4.08 -8.38
C ILE A 96 10.13 -5.05 -9.30
N CYS A 97 9.41 -5.96 -9.97
CA CYS A 97 10.00 -6.86 -10.96
C CYS A 97 10.70 -6.08 -12.09
N LEU A 98 10.05 -5.04 -12.63
CA LEU A 98 10.65 -4.17 -13.64
C LEU A 98 12.00 -3.60 -13.17
N LEU A 99 12.06 -3.12 -11.93
CA LEU A 99 13.28 -2.56 -11.36
C LEU A 99 14.38 -3.61 -11.14
N VAL A 100 14.01 -4.83 -10.76
CA VAL A 100 14.96 -5.95 -10.57
C VAL A 100 15.58 -6.39 -11.89
N PHE A 101 14.78 -6.52 -12.95
CA PHE A 101 15.29 -6.95 -14.26
C PHE A 101 15.98 -5.83 -15.03
N TRP A 102 15.58 -4.57 -14.81
CA TRP A 102 16.14 -3.43 -15.51
C TRP A 102 16.50 -2.31 -14.51
N PRO A 103 17.64 -2.42 -13.80
CA PRO A 103 18.01 -1.47 -12.75
C PRO A 103 18.59 -0.15 -13.30
N THR A 104 17.78 0.59 -14.07
CA THR A 104 18.13 1.93 -14.58
C THR A 104 17.31 3.03 -13.90
N PHE A 105 17.79 4.27 -13.99
CA PHE A 105 17.07 5.42 -13.45
C PHE A 105 15.66 5.58 -14.05
N ILE A 106 15.49 5.30 -15.34
CA ILE A 106 14.19 5.39 -16.01
C ILE A 106 13.23 4.32 -15.46
N ALA A 107 13.68 3.08 -15.33
CA ALA A 107 12.89 2.01 -14.72
C ALA A 107 12.55 2.32 -13.26
N PHE A 108 13.47 2.92 -12.51
CA PHE A 108 13.24 3.40 -11.15
C PHE A 108 12.16 4.50 -11.10
N PHE A 109 12.25 5.50 -11.97
CA PHE A 109 11.25 6.56 -12.09
C PHE A 109 9.84 6.00 -12.38
N ILE A 110 9.74 5.10 -13.36
CA ILE A 110 8.49 4.43 -13.71
C ILE A 110 7.97 3.63 -12.51
N SER A 111 8.84 2.88 -11.85
CA SER A 111 8.49 2.05 -10.69
C SER A 111 8.02 2.87 -9.50
N LEU A 112 8.65 4.03 -9.23
CA LEU A 112 8.20 4.95 -8.19
C LEU A 112 6.78 5.45 -8.46
N SER A 113 6.50 5.84 -9.70
CA SER A 113 5.22 6.43 -10.10
C SER A 113 4.11 5.37 -10.12
N LEU A 114 4.31 4.26 -10.83
CA LEU A 114 3.34 3.17 -10.90
C LEU A 114 3.19 2.44 -9.55
N GLY A 115 4.27 2.28 -8.79
CA GLY A 115 4.21 1.72 -7.45
C GLY A 115 3.39 2.58 -6.49
N MET A 116 3.40 3.92 -6.69
CA MET A 116 2.50 4.84 -5.96
C MET A 116 1.03 4.60 -6.31
N ILE A 117 0.71 4.35 -7.58
CA ILE A 117 -0.65 3.98 -8.01
C ILE A 117 -1.09 2.68 -7.31
N GLY A 118 -0.23 1.65 -7.31
CA GLY A 118 -0.51 0.41 -6.60
C GLY A 118 -0.77 0.62 -5.11
N TYR A 119 0.03 1.48 -4.46
CA TYR A 119 -0.16 1.89 -3.06
C TYR A 119 -1.50 2.59 -2.83
N LEU A 120 -1.84 3.56 -3.68
CA LEU A 120 -3.07 4.36 -3.59
C LEU A 120 -4.35 3.54 -3.83
N ILE A 121 -4.27 2.43 -4.56
CA ILE A 121 -5.39 1.49 -4.72
C ILE A 121 -5.47 0.55 -3.51
N PHE A 122 -4.34 -0.01 -3.09
CA PHE A 122 -4.30 -1.07 -2.08
C PHE A 122 -4.76 -0.58 -0.71
N VAL A 123 -4.22 0.55 -0.24
CA VAL A 123 -4.45 1.05 1.12
C VAL A 123 -5.93 1.31 1.43
N PRO A 124 -6.67 2.13 0.66
CA PRO A 124 -8.09 2.37 0.94
C PRO A 124 -8.92 1.10 0.82
N SER A 125 -8.60 0.22 -0.14
CA SER A 125 -9.29 -1.07 -0.31
C SER A 125 -9.14 -1.95 0.94
N MET A 126 -7.93 -2.01 1.50
CA MET A 126 -7.64 -2.75 2.72
C MET A 126 -8.35 -2.14 3.93
N GLN A 127 -8.27 -0.82 4.10
CA GLN A 127 -8.92 -0.12 5.21
C GLN A 127 -10.43 -0.33 5.19
N ALA A 128 -11.06 -0.26 4.01
CA ALA A 128 -12.48 -0.53 3.86
C ALA A 128 -12.81 -2.03 4.07
N TYR A 129 -11.98 -2.95 3.57
CA TYR A 129 -12.14 -4.39 3.80
C TYR A 129 -12.15 -4.75 5.30
N LEU A 130 -11.30 -4.09 6.09
CA LEU A 130 -11.21 -4.25 7.54
C LEU A 130 -12.37 -3.55 8.25
N GLY A 131 -12.73 -2.34 7.82
CA GLY A 131 -13.88 -1.60 8.34
C GLY A 131 -15.19 -2.39 8.22
N ASP A 132 -15.41 -3.06 7.08
CA ASP A 132 -16.60 -3.87 6.82
C ASP A 132 -16.68 -5.13 7.71
N ARG A 133 -15.57 -5.60 8.29
CA ARG A 133 -15.48 -6.88 9.05
C ARG A 133 -15.26 -6.71 10.55
N VAL A 134 -14.87 -5.52 10.99
CA VAL A 134 -14.53 -5.27 12.40
C VAL A 134 -15.65 -4.45 13.06
N PRO A 135 -16.16 -4.86 14.24
CA PRO A 135 -17.11 -4.07 15.02
C PRO A 135 -16.58 -2.67 15.32
N TYR A 136 -17.46 -1.68 15.34
CA TYR A 136 -17.09 -0.26 15.42
C TYR A 136 -16.14 0.05 16.58
N GLU A 137 -16.35 -0.58 17.74
CA GLU A 137 -15.57 -0.41 18.98
C GLU A 137 -14.11 -0.85 18.82
N LYS A 138 -13.83 -1.77 17.90
CA LYS A 138 -12.49 -2.34 17.65
C LYS A 138 -11.84 -1.82 16.38
N ARG A 139 -12.57 -1.08 15.54
CA ARG A 139 -12.06 -0.55 14.27
C ARG A 139 -10.81 0.29 14.47
N GLY A 140 -10.83 1.25 15.40
CA GLY A 140 -9.67 2.11 15.65
C GLY A 140 -8.39 1.33 15.97
N ARG A 141 -8.49 0.28 16.81
CA ARG A 141 -7.36 -0.60 17.12
C ARG A 141 -6.87 -1.36 15.90
N VAL A 142 -7.78 -1.94 15.11
CA VAL A 142 -7.41 -2.71 13.92
C VAL A 142 -6.76 -1.85 12.87
N LEU A 143 -7.37 -0.71 12.52
CA LEU A 143 -6.83 0.20 11.52
C LEU A 143 -5.46 0.74 11.98
N GLY A 144 -5.31 1.05 13.27
CA GLY A 144 -4.06 1.53 13.86
C GLY A 144 -2.93 0.49 13.88
N ILE A 145 -3.22 -0.80 14.07
CA ILE A 145 -2.19 -1.86 13.97
C ILE A 145 -1.74 -2.06 12.51
N THR A 146 -2.62 -1.79 11.55
CA THR A 146 -2.32 -1.96 10.10
C THR A 146 -1.77 -0.70 9.41
N GLU A 147 -1.61 0.41 10.13
CA GLU A 147 -0.99 1.64 9.64
C GLU A 147 0.54 1.51 9.61
#